data_AF-A0AAU4DL05-F1
#
_entry.id   AF-A0AAU4DL05-F1
#
_cell.length_a   1.000
_cell.length_b   1.000
_cell.length_c   1.000
_cell.angle_alpha   90.00
_cell.angle_beta   90.00
_cell.angle_gamma   90.00
#
_symmetry.space_group_name_H-M   'P 1'
#
loop_
_entity.id
_entity.type
_entity.pdbx_description
1 polymer ?
#
loop_
_entity_poly.entity_id
_entity_poly.type
_entity_poly.pdbx_seq_one_letter_code
_entity_poly.pdbx_strand_id
1 'polypeptide(L)'
;MPGAQASRARVARRIATAAAYGGGGLGLVGVGVAGLLLTESRLAIRAIGLLEGDAPRADGVYGDAFAEPGDARPPLRLAFLGDSTAAGLGVTRGQETPGALLASGLASVAERRVRLRNVAASGARSSDLTRQVELAAPFHPELAVIMIGANDVTRRSPASQSVRQLGEAVLALRDLGCEVVVGTCPDLGTIKPVRPPLRWVARRVSRQLAAAQTIAVVECGGRTVSLGSLLGPEFAARPEMFAADRYHPSAQGYATAAMALLPSLCAALDLWPAETVPSVPVQGDAVLPVAVAAAAAAGQSGTEVVAVGPDGARRWAQLRHRLRLGLPGAGSAPEPESASANSHPGAGDAGAT
;
A
#
# COMPACT_ATOMS: atom_id res chain seq x y z
N MET A 1 19.10 29.66 -39.65
CA MET A 1 19.09 30.15 -38.25
C MET A 1 20.20 29.46 -37.44
N PRO A 2 21.46 29.96 -37.49
CA PRO A 2 22.62 29.31 -36.86
C PRO A 2 22.85 29.65 -35.37
N GLY A 3 22.13 30.64 -34.83
CA GLY A 3 22.38 31.19 -33.48
C GLY A 3 21.99 30.30 -32.30
N ALA A 4 21.02 29.40 -32.47
CA ALA A 4 20.51 28.56 -31.37
C ALA A 4 21.44 27.40 -30.98
N GLN A 5 22.16 26.82 -31.95
CA GLN A 5 23.15 25.76 -31.71
C GLN A 5 24.41 26.30 -31.02
N ALA A 6 24.86 27.51 -31.39
CA ALA A 6 26.02 28.15 -30.78
C ALA A 6 25.78 28.62 -29.33
N SER A 7 24.51 28.83 -28.94
CA SER A 7 24.11 29.13 -27.56
C SER A 7 24.11 27.88 -26.69
N ARG A 8 23.52 26.78 -27.17
CA ARG A 8 23.52 25.48 -26.46
C ARG A 8 24.92 24.91 -26.24
N ALA A 9 25.81 25.04 -27.23
CA ALA A 9 27.20 24.61 -27.11
C ALA A 9 27.97 25.41 -26.04
N ARG A 10 27.69 26.71 -25.89
CA ARG A 10 28.31 27.55 -24.86
C ARG A 10 27.78 27.28 -23.46
N VAL A 11 26.48 26.99 -23.32
CA VAL A 11 25.87 26.58 -22.04
C VAL A 11 26.41 25.22 -21.60
N ALA A 12 26.47 24.23 -22.51
CA ALA A 12 27.05 22.93 -22.23
C ALA A 12 28.54 23.03 -21.82
N ARG A 13 29.32 23.88 -22.51
CA ARG A 13 30.73 24.10 -22.20
C ARG A 13 30.94 24.83 -20.87
N ARG A 14 30.03 25.73 -20.47
CA ARG A 14 30.03 26.40 -19.15
C ARG A 14 29.66 25.46 -18.00
N ILE A 15 28.70 24.56 -18.20
CA ILE A 15 28.35 23.53 -17.21
C ILE A 15 29.49 22.53 -17.05
N ALA A 16 30.13 22.11 -18.15
CA ALA A 16 31.30 21.24 -18.12
C ALA A 16 32.52 21.87 -17.45
N THR A 17 32.76 23.18 -17.65
CA THR A 17 33.87 23.90 -16.98
C THR A 17 33.57 24.19 -15.51
N ALA A 18 32.32 24.45 -15.12
CA ALA A 18 31.94 24.56 -13.71
C ALA A 18 32.13 23.22 -12.96
N ALA A 19 31.84 22.08 -13.61
CA ALA A 19 32.10 20.75 -13.07
C ALA A 19 33.61 20.44 -12.95
N ALA A 20 34.43 20.94 -13.87
CA ALA A 20 35.87 20.68 -13.90
C ALA A 20 36.67 21.53 -12.90
N TYR A 21 36.24 22.77 -12.61
CA TYR A 21 37.08 23.73 -11.86
C TYR A 21 36.47 24.24 -10.54
N GLY A 22 35.19 24.00 -10.24
CA GLY A 22 34.53 24.51 -9.03
C GLY A 22 33.89 23.48 -8.08
N GLY A 23 33.84 22.19 -8.46
CA GLY A 23 33.11 21.17 -7.69
C GLY A 23 33.48 19.72 -8.04
N GLY A 24 34.75 19.48 -8.37
CA GLY A 24 35.21 18.27 -9.07
C GLY A 24 34.98 16.92 -8.38
N GLY A 25 34.90 16.86 -7.05
CA GLY A 25 34.61 15.59 -6.34
C GLY A 25 33.13 15.24 -6.28
N LEU A 26 32.28 16.19 -5.89
CA LEU A 26 30.84 15.97 -5.70
C LEU A 26 30.09 15.77 -7.02
N GLY A 27 30.49 16.48 -8.08
CA GLY A 27 29.90 16.32 -9.40
C GLY A 27 30.17 14.95 -10.02
N LEU A 28 31.41 14.46 -9.94
CA LEU A 28 31.79 13.15 -10.47
C LEU A 28 31.19 11.99 -9.65
N VAL A 29 31.15 12.12 -8.31
CA VAL A 29 30.47 11.16 -7.43
C VAL A 29 28.97 11.11 -7.73
N GLY A 30 28.31 12.25 -7.91
CA GLY A 30 26.90 12.32 -8.27
C GLY A 30 26.58 11.66 -9.61
N VAL A 31 27.41 11.89 -10.64
CA VAL A 31 27.28 11.24 -11.95
C VAL A 31 27.51 9.73 -11.85
N GLY A 32 28.52 9.29 -11.06
CA GLY A 32 28.79 7.87 -10.83
C GLY A 32 27.63 7.14 -10.15
N VAL A 33 27.06 7.72 -9.09
CA VAL A 33 25.89 7.17 -8.39
C VAL A 33 24.67 7.10 -9.31
N ALA A 34 24.41 8.15 -10.09
CA ALA A 34 23.31 8.15 -11.07
C ALA A 34 23.50 7.05 -12.12
N GLY A 35 24.72 6.88 -12.64
CA GLY A 35 25.06 5.82 -13.58
C GLY A 35 24.85 4.42 -13.01
N LEU A 36 25.25 4.19 -11.75
CA LEU A 36 25.02 2.94 -11.03
C LEU A 36 23.52 2.64 -10.90
N LEU A 37 22.73 3.59 -10.40
CA LEU A 37 21.28 3.43 -10.23
C LEU A 37 20.56 3.14 -11.56
N LEU A 38 20.96 3.81 -12.65
CA LEU A 38 20.40 3.55 -13.98
C LEU A 38 20.76 2.16 -14.49
N THR A 39 21.98 1.69 -14.22
CA THR A 39 22.44 0.36 -14.60
C THR A 39 21.69 -0.72 -13.83
N GLU A 40 21.58 -0.57 -12.50
CA GLU A 40 20.79 -1.47 -11.67
C GLU A 40 19.32 -1.49 -12.07
N SER A 41 18.74 -0.34 -12.44
CA SER A 41 17.35 -0.27 -12.90
C SER A 41 17.14 -1.07 -14.18
N ARG A 42 18.08 -0.99 -15.14
CA ARG A 42 18.02 -1.80 -16.37
C ARG A 42 18.16 -3.30 -16.07
N LEU A 43 19.05 -3.67 -15.16
CA LEU A 43 19.23 -5.06 -14.74
C LEU A 43 17.98 -5.60 -14.02
N ALA A 44 17.37 -4.80 -13.14
CA ALA A 44 16.13 -5.15 -12.46
C ALA A 44 14.99 -5.34 -13.46
N ILE A 45 14.80 -4.41 -14.42
CA ILE A 45 13.77 -4.52 -15.47
C ILE A 45 13.97 -5.79 -16.32
N ARG A 46 15.22 -6.13 -16.68
CA ARG A 46 15.52 -7.37 -17.42
C ARG A 46 15.28 -8.63 -16.60
N ALA A 47 15.44 -8.55 -15.29
CA ALA A 47 15.20 -9.67 -14.38
C ALA A 47 13.72 -9.80 -14.00
N ILE A 48 12.94 -8.73 -14.05
CA ILE A 48 11.48 -8.81 -13.94
C ILE A 48 10.98 -9.49 -15.21
N GLY A 49 10.32 -10.63 -15.05
CA GLY A 49 9.67 -11.30 -16.18
C GLY A 49 8.55 -10.41 -16.72
N LEU A 50 8.32 -10.41 -18.03
CA LEU A 50 7.06 -9.86 -18.54
C LEU A 50 6.02 -10.97 -18.39
N LEU A 51 4.97 -10.72 -17.61
CA LEU A 51 3.76 -11.54 -17.70
C LEU A 51 3.10 -11.18 -19.02
N GLU A 52 3.04 -12.13 -19.94
CA GLU A 52 2.28 -12.00 -21.17
C GLU A 52 0.79 -12.26 -20.88
N GLY A 53 -0.07 -11.38 -21.40
CA GLY A 53 -1.52 -11.49 -21.26
C GLY A 53 -2.14 -10.50 -20.28
N ASP A 54 -3.46 -10.45 -20.32
CA ASP A 54 -4.28 -9.63 -19.43
C ASP A 54 -4.55 -10.36 -18.11
N ALA A 55 -4.80 -9.60 -17.05
CA ALA A 55 -5.28 -10.18 -15.79
C ALA A 55 -6.61 -10.93 -16.01
N PRO A 56 -6.85 -12.04 -15.30
CA PRO A 56 -8.08 -12.80 -15.46
C PRO A 56 -9.30 -11.96 -15.05
N ARG A 57 -10.40 -12.09 -15.79
CA ARG A 57 -11.64 -11.35 -15.49
C ARG A 57 -12.24 -11.84 -14.17
N ALA A 58 -12.54 -10.89 -13.29
CA ALA A 58 -13.14 -11.15 -11.97
C ALA A 58 -14.55 -10.55 -11.81
N ASP A 59 -15.04 -9.77 -12.78
CA ASP A 59 -16.40 -9.21 -12.73
C ASP A 59 -17.44 -10.31 -12.52
N GLY A 60 -18.34 -10.09 -11.56
CA GLY A 60 -19.33 -11.11 -11.19
C GLY A 60 -20.07 -10.80 -9.90
N VAL A 61 -20.94 -11.72 -9.50
CA VAL A 61 -21.62 -11.70 -8.20
C VAL A 61 -21.00 -12.78 -7.32
N TYR A 62 -20.71 -12.41 -6.07
CA TYR A 62 -20.03 -13.24 -5.09
C TYR A 62 -20.89 -13.41 -3.85
N GLY A 63 -20.74 -14.57 -3.19
CA GLY A 63 -21.37 -14.86 -1.90
C GLY A 63 -22.80 -15.38 -1.95
N ASP A 64 -23.20 -16.06 -3.04
CA ASP A 64 -24.52 -16.71 -3.12
C ASP A 64 -24.77 -17.68 -1.96
N ALA A 65 -23.71 -18.34 -1.46
CA ALA A 65 -23.79 -19.23 -0.30
C ALA A 65 -24.01 -18.53 1.05
N PHE A 66 -23.79 -17.21 1.12
CA PHE A 66 -23.95 -16.42 2.34
C PHE A 66 -25.26 -15.61 2.34
N ALA A 67 -25.97 -15.57 1.22
CA ALA A 67 -27.27 -14.94 1.16
C ALA A 67 -28.34 -15.91 1.64
N GLU A 68 -29.18 -15.45 2.58
CA GLU A 68 -30.34 -16.20 3.04
C GLU A 68 -31.22 -16.63 1.85
N PRO A 69 -31.77 -17.86 1.85
CA PRO A 69 -32.73 -18.28 0.84
C PRO A 69 -33.91 -17.29 0.76
N GLY A 70 -34.03 -16.60 -0.36
CA GLY A 70 -35.05 -15.55 -0.56
C GLY A 70 -34.59 -14.12 -0.25
N ASP A 71 -33.30 -13.88 0.02
CA ASP A 71 -32.75 -12.53 0.16
C ASP A 71 -32.90 -11.73 -1.15
N ALA A 72 -33.93 -10.88 -1.16
CA ALA A 72 -34.25 -10.00 -2.27
C ALA A 72 -33.43 -8.69 -2.28
N ARG A 73 -32.56 -8.46 -1.28
CA ARG A 73 -31.73 -7.25 -1.25
C ARG A 73 -30.84 -7.22 -2.50
N PRO A 74 -30.69 -6.06 -3.16
CA PRO A 74 -29.77 -5.94 -4.28
C PRO A 74 -28.34 -6.23 -3.81
N PRO A 75 -27.46 -6.82 -4.63
CA PRO A 75 -26.06 -7.01 -4.23
C PRO A 75 -25.38 -5.68 -3.87
N LEU A 76 -24.51 -5.70 -2.85
CA LEU A 76 -23.55 -4.62 -2.58
C LEU A 76 -22.70 -4.38 -3.84
N ARG A 77 -22.48 -3.14 -4.23
CA ARG A 77 -21.73 -2.81 -5.46
C ARG A 77 -20.31 -2.37 -5.11
N LEU A 78 -19.35 -3.25 -5.39
CA LEU A 78 -17.92 -3.03 -5.15
C LEU A 78 -17.20 -2.68 -6.46
N ALA A 79 -16.59 -1.51 -6.54
CA ALA A 79 -15.72 -1.11 -7.65
C ALA A 79 -14.24 -1.30 -7.31
N PHE A 80 -13.45 -1.71 -8.30
CA PHE A 80 -11.99 -1.81 -8.21
C PHE A 80 -11.34 -0.93 -9.27
N LEU A 81 -10.44 -0.05 -8.83
CA LEU A 81 -9.68 0.88 -9.65
C LEU A 81 -8.18 0.71 -9.35
N GLY A 82 -7.34 1.02 -10.32
CA GLY A 82 -5.90 1.04 -10.12
C GLY A 82 -5.09 0.51 -11.30
N ASP A 83 -3.91 0.00 -10.95
CA ASP A 83 -2.94 -0.55 -11.89
C ASP A 83 -3.08 -2.08 -12.09
N SER A 84 -2.03 -2.73 -12.59
CA SER A 84 -1.97 -4.17 -12.78
C SER A 84 -2.21 -4.96 -11.49
N THR A 85 -1.83 -4.40 -10.34
CA THR A 85 -2.06 -5.02 -9.04
C THR A 85 -3.55 -5.10 -8.74
N ALA A 86 -4.28 -3.99 -8.95
CA ALA A 86 -5.74 -3.95 -8.81
C ALA A 86 -6.45 -4.83 -9.86
N ALA A 87 -5.92 -4.90 -11.07
CA ALA A 87 -6.45 -5.77 -12.12
C ALA A 87 -6.34 -7.27 -11.77
N GLY A 88 -5.37 -7.64 -10.92
CA GLY A 88 -5.10 -9.04 -10.55
C GLY A 88 -4.05 -9.71 -11.44
N LEU A 89 -3.12 -8.95 -12.01
CA LEU A 89 -2.03 -9.51 -12.80
C LEU A 89 -1.10 -10.35 -11.91
N GLY A 90 -0.75 -11.57 -12.33
CA GLY A 90 0.08 -12.48 -11.55
C GLY A 90 -0.64 -13.76 -11.10
N VAL A 91 -1.97 -13.80 -11.22
CA VAL A 91 -2.79 -15.01 -11.03
C VAL A 91 -3.40 -15.48 -12.34
N THR A 92 -3.81 -16.76 -12.38
CA THR A 92 -4.42 -17.37 -13.58
C THR A 92 -5.94 -17.50 -13.46
N ARG A 93 -6.51 -17.43 -12.25
CA ARG A 93 -7.95 -17.56 -12.01
C ARG A 93 -8.55 -16.25 -11.50
N GLY A 94 -9.74 -15.89 -12.00
CA GLY A 94 -10.45 -14.68 -11.60
C GLY A 94 -10.74 -14.62 -10.09
N GLN A 95 -11.00 -15.78 -9.47
CA GLN A 95 -11.27 -15.90 -8.03
C GLN A 95 -10.05 -15.61 -7.14
N GLU A 96 -8.84 -15.63 -7.70
CA GLU A 96 -7.59 -15.33 -6.98
C GLU A 96 -7.21 -13.85 -7.07
N THR A 97 -7.95 -13.06 -7.85
CA THR A 97 -7.72 -11.61 -7.95
C THR A 97 -8.08 -10.92 -6.64
N PRO A 98 -7.44 -9.78 -6.31
CA PRO A 98 -7.73 -9.07 -5.07
C PRO A 98 -9.20 -8.62 -4.99
N GLY A 99 -9.79 -8.23 -6.13
CA GLY A 99 -11.20 -7.87 -6.21
C GLY A 99 -12.13 -9.02 -5.84
N ALA A 100 -11.89 -10.22 -6.39
CA ALA A 100 -12.72 -11.40 -6.08
C ALA A 100 -12.58 -11.86 -4.62
N LEU A 101 -11.35 -11.83 -4.09
CA LEU A 101 -11.06 -12.19 -2.70
C LEU A 101 -11.77 -11.23 -1.73
N LEU A 102 -11.70 -9.92 -1.99
CA LEU A 102 -12.40 -8.92 -1.18
C LEU A 102 -13.92 -9.00 -1.35
N ALA A 103 -14.43 -9.21 -2.56
CA ALA A 103 -15.86 -9.39 -2.79
C ALA A 103 -16.41 -10.60 -2.03
N SER A 104 -15.67 -11.72 -2.03
CA SER A 104 -16.05 -12.94 -1.32
C SER A 104 -16.00 -12.75 0.20
N GLY A 105 -14.92 -12.16 0.72
CA GLY A 105 -14.78 -11.87 2.15
C GLY A 105 -15.84 -10.87 2.64
N LEU A 106 -16.10 -9.82 1.86
CA LEU A 106 -17.13 -8.84 2.18
C LEU A 106 -18.53 -9.47 2.15
N ALA A 107 -18.83 -10.33 1.19
CA ALA A 107 -20.12 -11.00 1.11
C ALA A 107 -20.37 -11.93 2.31
N SER A 108 -19.32 -12.58 2.81
CA SER A 108 -19.38 -13.39 4.03
C SER A 108 -19.66 -12.56 5.27
N VAL A 109 -19.01 -11.40 5.44
CA VAL A 109 -19.21 -10.54 6.62
C VAL A 109 -20.53 -9.79 6.57
N ALA A 110 -20.96 -9.38 5.38
CA ALA A 110 -22.20 -8.63 5.18
C ALA A 110 -23.45 -9.54 5.13
N GLU A 111 -23.26 -10.86 5.05
CA GLU A 111 -24.33 -11.84 4.76
C GLU A 111 -25.22 -11.38 3.59
N ARG A 112 -24.56 -10.84 2.56
CA ARG A 112 -25.19 -10.19 1.42
C ARG A 112 -24.29 -10.35 0.19
N ARG A 113 -24.92 -10.69 -0.95
CA ARG A 113 -24.21 -10.80 -2.23
C ARG A 113 -23.44 -9.52 -2.56
N VAL A 114 -22.27 -9.66 -3.16
CA VAL A 114 -21.44 -8.55 -3.64
C VAL A 114 -21.28 -8.66 -5.14
N ARG A 115 -21.68 -7.63 -5.88
CA ARG A 115 -21.37 -7.48 -7.30
C ARG A 115 -20.09 -6.69 -7.45
N LEU A 116 -19.08 -7.32 -8.04
CA LEU A 116 -17.78 -6.73 -8.32
C LEU A 116 -17.74 -6.16 -9.74
N ARG A 117 -17.16 -4.97 -9.87
CA ARG A 117 -16.77 -4.35 -11.14
C ARG A 117 -15.32 -3.85 -11.06
N ASN A 118 -14.42 -4.47 -11.82
CA ASN A 118 -13.03 -4.06 -11.92
C ASN A 118 -12.79 -3.26 -13.20
N VAL A 119 -12.40 -1.99 -13.05
CA VAL A 119 -12.04 -1.08 -14.15
C VAL A 119 -10.55 -0.72 -14.12
N ALA A 120 -9.76 -1.39 -13.27
CA ALA A 120 -8.32 -1.23 -13.23
C ALA A 120 -7.68 -1.66 -14.55
N ALA A 121 -6.54 -1.05 -14.86
CA ALA A 121 -5.83 -1.30 -16.11
C ALA A 121 -4.35 -1.53 -15.86
N SER A 122 -3.79 -2.57 -16.49
CA SER A 122 -2.36 -2.82 -16.43
C SER A 122 -1.58 -1.62 -16.96
N GLY A 123 -0.52 -1.22 -16.23
CA GLY A 123 0.29 -0.06 -16.58
C GLY A 123 -0.33 1.31 -16.24
N ALA A 124 -1.53 1.36 -15.65
CA ALA A 124 -2.15 2.62 -15.25
C ALA A 124 -1.32 3.37 -14.19
N ARG A 125 -1.36 4.69 -14.27
CA ARG A 125 -0.81 5.65 -13.30
C ARG A 125 -1.93 6.47 -12.70
N SER A 126 -1.64 7.27 -11.67
CA SER A 126 -2.65 8.15 -11.05
C SER A 126 -3.37 9.05 -12.08
N SER A 127 -2.71 9.41 -13.19
CA SER A 127 -3.31 10.18 -14.29
C SER A 127 -4.46 9.48 -15.01
N ASP A 128 -4.56 8.16 -14.91
CA ASP A 128 -5.59 7.35 -15.54
C ASP A 128 -6.83 7.19 -14.65
N LEU A 129 -6.77 7.60 -13.38
CA LEU A 129 -7.87 7.42 -12.42
C LEU A 129 -9.13 8.19 -12.81
N THR A 130 -9.01 9.39 -13.39
CA THR A 130 -10.18 10.16 -13.86
C THR A 130 -11.03 9.32 -14.81
N ARG A 131 -10.39 8.69 -15.80
CA ARG A 131 -11.07 7.79 -16.75
C ARG A 131 -11.65 6.56 -16.05
N GLN A 132 -10.94 5.98 -15.07
CA GLN A 132 -11.46 4.82 -14.34
C GLN A 132 -12.68 5.18 -13.48
N VAL A 133 -12.71 6.37 -12.88
CA VAL A 133 -13.89 6.88 -12.16
C VAL A 133 -15.07 7.05 -13.11
N GLU A 134 -14.86 7.63 -14.30
CA GLU A 134 -15.90 7.74 -15.34
C GLU A 134 -16.46 6.36 -15.75
N LEU A 135 -15.61 5.34 -15.84
CA LEU A 135 -16.03 3.97 -16.16
C LEU A 135 -16.77 3.28 -15.00
N ALA A 136 -16.46 3.63 -13.76
CA ALA A 136 -17.09 3.09 -12.55
C ALA A 136 -18.40 3.82 -12.19
N ALA A 137 -18.55 5.11 -12.54
CA ALA A 137 -19.69 5.92 -12.12
C ALA A 137 -21.07 5.34 -12.52
N PRO A 138 -21.29 4.82 -13.74
CA PRO A 138 -22.58 4.21 -14.12
C PRO A 138 -22.94 2.95 -13.32
N PHE A 139 -21.96 2.35 -12.64
CA PHE A 139 -22.18 1.20 -11.75
C PHE A 139 -22.72 1.62 -10.38
N HIS A 140 -22.73 2.92 -10.05
CA HIS A 140 -23.14 3.46 -8.75
C HIS A 140 -22.53 2.67 -7.57
N PRO A 141 -21.19 2.55 -7.48
CA PRO A 141 -20.57 1.75 -6.43
C PRO A 141 -20.92 2.28 -5.05
N GLU A 142 -21.21 1.38 -4.12
CA GLU A 142 -21.38 1.70 -2.70
C GLU A 142 -20.01 1.74 -2.00
N LEU A 143 -19.05 0.99 -2.53
CA LEU A 143 -17.68 0.91 -2.04
C LEU A 143 -16.70 0.80 -3.22
N ALA A 144 -15.60 1.53 -3.16
CA ALA A 144 -14.53 1.49 -4.14
C ALA A 144 -13.18 1.22 -3.47
N VAL A 145 -12.40 0.33 -4.08
CA VAL A 145 -11.01 0.09 -3.69
C VAL A 145 -10.09 0.61 -4.78
N ILE A 146 -9.09 1.40 -4.39
CA ILE A 146 -8.05 1.90 -5.29
C ILE A 146 -6.70 1.31 -4.88
N MET A 147 -6.00 0.66 -5.80
CA MET A 147 -4.60 0.26 -5.61
C MET A 147 -3.75 0.80 -6.75
N ILE A 148 -2.98 1.85 -6.47
CA ILE A 148 -2.19 2.55 -7.49
C ILE A 148 -0.95 3.20 -6.89
N GLY A 149 0.11 3.33 -7.69
CA GLY A 149 1.31 4.07 -7.34
C GLY A 149 2.62 3.38 -7.72
N ALA A 150 2.60 2.07 -7.97
CA ALA A 150 3.79 1.35 -8.41
C ALA A 150 4.30 1.93 -9.74
N ASN A 151 3.39 2.16 -10.69
CA ASN A 151 3.71 2.77 -11.98
C ASN A 151 4.10 4.24 -11.88
N ASP A 152 3.55 4.97 -10.92
CA ASP A 152 3.95 6.36 -10.66
C ASP A 152 5.42 6.43 -10.26
N VAL A 153 5.89 5.51 -9.39
CA VAL A 153 7.30 5.42 -9.00
C VAL A 153 8.18 4.94 -10.16
N THR A 154 7.82 3.83 -10.83
CA THR A 154 8.68 3.24 -11.88
C THR A 154 8.79 4.16 -13.11
N ARG A 155 7.73 4.91 -13.44
CA ARG A 155 7.69 5.88 -14.54
C ARG A 155 8.11 7.29 -14.11
N ARG A 156 8.49 7.47 -12.84
CA ARG A 156 9.01 8.73 -12.26
C ARG A 156 8.03 9.90 -12.41
N SER A 157 6.75 9.63 -12.17
CA SER A 157 5.72 10.67 -12.12
C SER A 157 5.98 11.61 -10.93
N PRO A 158 5.75 12.92 -11.06
CA PRO A 158 5.90 13.83 -9.93
C PRO A 158 4.93 13.45 -8.80
N ALA A 159 5.45 13.18 -7.60
CA ALA A 159 4.64 12.71 -6.48
C ALA A 159 3.45 13.64 -6.15
N SER A 160 3.65 14.96 -6.23
CA SER A 160 2.59 15.95 -6.04
C SER A 160 1.47 15.87 -7.08
N GLN A 161 1.81 15.48 -8.33
CA GLN A 161 0.80 15.25 -9.37
C GLN A 161 0.05 13.96 -9.12
N SER A 162 0.77 12.87 -8.83
CA SER A 162 0.16 11.56 -8.54
C SER A 162 -0.81 11.62 -7.37
N VAL A 163 -0.39 12.27 -6.28
CA VAL A 163 -1.20 12.42 -5.06
C VAL A 163 -2.42 13.30 -5.29
N ARG A 164 -2.28 14.39 -6.05
CA ARG A 164 -3.42 15.25 -6.42
C ARG A 164 -4.45 14.48 -7.25
N GLN A 165 -4.01 13.74 -8.27
CA GLN A 165 -4.88 12.95 -9.13
C GLN A 165 -5.60 11.84 -8.36
N LEU A 166 -4.92 11.21 -7.40
CA LEU A 166 -5.56 10.27 -6.48
C LEU A 166 -6.62 10.97 -5.61
N GLY A 167 -6.31 12.12 -5.02
CA GLY A 167 -7.26 12.90 -4.23
C GLY A 167 -8.50 13.30 -5.03
N GLU A 168 -8.32 13.79 -6.26
CA GLU A 168 -9.41 14.12 -7.19
C GLU A 168 -10.31 12.91 -7.47
N ALA A 169 -9.73 11.73 -7.68
CA ALA A 169 -10.49 10.49 -7.90
C ALA A 169 -11.26 10.05 -6.64
N VAL A 170 -10.66 10.17 -5.45
CA VAL A 170 -11.33 9.89 -4.18
C VAL A 170 -12.50 10.83 -3.97
N LEU A 171 -12.31 12.14 -4.11
CA LEU A 171 -13.37 13.14 -3.99
C LEU A 171 -14.53 12.82 -4.95
N ALA A 172 -14.23 12.57 -6.23
CA ALA A 172 -15.26 12.28 -7.22
C ALA A 172 -16.08 11.02 -6.87
N LEU A 173 -15.46 9.98 -6.28
CA LEU A 173 -16.18 8.80 -5.79
C LEU A 173 -17.00 9.12 -4.53
N ARG A 174 -16.46 9.89 -3.58
CA ARG A 174 -17.20 10.32 -2.38
C ARG A 174 -18.42 11.17 -2.75
N ASP A 175 -18.30 12.04 -3.75
CA ASP A 175 -19.40 12.86 -4.27
C ASP A 175 -20.53 12.02 -4.90
N LEU A 176 -20.24 10.79 -5.33
CA LEU A 176 -21.23 9.80 -5.77
C LEU A 176 -21.87 9.02 -4.59
N GLY A 177 -21.50 9.32 -3.35
CA GLY A 177 -21.93 8.58 -2.15
C GLY A 177 -21.20 7.24 -1.96
N CYS A 178 -20.08 7.02 -2.66
CA CYS A 178 -19.30 5.79 -2.57
C CYS A 178 -18.30 5.89 -1.41
N GLU A 179 -18.19 4.87 -0.55
CA GLU A 179 -17.08 4.75 0.39
C GLU A 179 -15.78 4.38 -0.34
N VAL A 180 -14.64 4.94 0.07
CA VAL A 180 -13.37 4.73 -0.65
C VAL A 180 -12.28 4.23 0.28
N VAL A 181 -11.69 3.09 -0.07
CA VAL A 181 -10.51 2.52 0.60
C VAL A 181 -9.35 2.44 -0.37
N VAL A 182 -8.20 3.01 -0.01
CA VAL A 182 -6.99 3.01 -0.84
C VAL A 182 -5.93 2.11 -0.23
N GLY A 183 -5.51 1.10 -0.99
CA GLY A 183 -4.27 0.38 -0.74
C GLY A 183 -3.10 1.22 -1.24
N THR A 184 -2.32 1.79 -0.33
CA THR A 184 -1.25 2.74 -0.71
C THR A 184 -0.09 2.05 -1.44
N CYS A 185 0.74 2.86 -2.10
CA CYS A 185 1.87 2.41 -2.89
C CYS A 185 2.72 1.37 -2.12
N PRO A 186 2.93 0.16 -2.68
CA PRO A 186 3.73 -0.86 -2.01
C PRO A 186 5.21 -0.46 -1.95
N ASP A 187 5.96 -1.03 -1.01
CA ASP A 187 7.41 -0.81 -0.88
C ASP A 187 8.16 -1.55 -1.99
N LEU A 188 8.51 -0.82 -3.06
CA LEU A 188 9.22 -1.39 -4.21
C LEU A 188 10.65 -1.85 -3.88
N GLY A 189 11.20 -1.49 -2.71
CA GLY A 189 12.46 -2.05 -2.22
C GLY A 189 12.37 -3.51 -1.76
N THR A 190 11.17 -4.09 -1.76
CA THR A 190 10.94 -5.51 -1.45
C THR A 190 11.05 -6.41 -2.69
N ILE A 191 11.03 -5.83 -3.89
CA ILE A 191 11.15 -6.56 -5.16
C ILE A 191 12.55 -7.18 -5.24
N LYS A 192 12.61 -8.52 -5.29
CA LYS A 192 13.86 -9.29 -5.22
C LYS A 192 14.89 -8.91 -6.30
N PRO A 193 14.50 -8.70 -7.59
CA PRO A 193 15.39 -8.17 -8.62
C PRO A 193 16.06 -6.83 -8.31
N VAL A 194 15.50 -5.99 -7.43
CA VAL A 194 16.04 -4.67 -7.10
C VAL A 194 17.15 -4.82 -6.06
N ARG A 195 18.40 -4.52 -6.45
CA ARG A 195 19.59 -4.63 -5.60
C ARG A 195 19.96 -3.28 -4.96
N PRO A 196 20.70 -3.25 -3.83
CA PRO A 196 21.27 -2.01 -3.31
C PRO A 196 22.39 -1.48 -4.22
N PRO A 197 22.47 -0.15 -4.46
CA PRO A 197 21.74 0.91 -3.75
C PRO A 197 20.33 1.24 -4.26
N LEU A 198 19.92 0.81 -5.45
CA LEU A 198 18.60 1.12 -6.02
C LEU A 198 17.45 0.71 -5.11
N ARG A 199 17.60 -0.40 -4.39
CA ARG A 199 16.63 -0.89 -3.40
C ARG A 199 16.29 0.15 -2.34
N TRP A 200 17.30 0.86 -1.84
CA TRP A 200 17.10 1.86 -0.79
C TRP A 200 16.36 3.08 -1.33
N VAL A 201 16.70 3.50 -2.55
CA VAL A 201 16.02 4.60 -3.24
C VAL A 201 14.57 4.22 -3.53
N ALA A 202 14.32 3.04 -4.10
CA ALA A 202 12.98 2.54 -4.40
C ALA A 202 12.10 2.51 -3.15
N ARG A 203 12.61 1.93 -2.05
CA ARG A 203 11.93 1.90 -0.74
C ARG A 203 11.58 3.30 -0.23
N ARG A 204 12.55 4.22 -0.28
CA ARG A 204 12.34 5.58 0.21
C ARG A 204 11.27 6.30 -0.61
N VAL A 205 11.38 6.26 -1.93
CA VAL A 205 10.45 6.95 -2.83
C VAL A 205 9.04 6.36 -2.72
N SER A 206 8.90 5.04 -2.67
CA SER A 206 7.58 4.41 -2.54
C SER A 206 6.93 4.71 -1.20
N ARG A 207 7.68 4.69 -0.09
CA ARG A 207 7.14 5.05 1.24
C ARG A 207 6.77 6.53 1.34
N GLN A 208 7.55 7.41 0.73
CA GLN A 208 7.23 8.84 0.64
C GLN A 208 5.94 9.06 -0.16
N LEU A 209 5.77 8.35 -1.28
CA LEU A 209 4.52 8.38 -2.05
C LEU A 209 3.36 7.85 -1.23
N ALA A 210 3.51 6.70 -0.55
CA ALA A 210 2.46 6.12 0.28
C ALA A 210 2.00 7.05 1.41
N ALA A 211 2.93 7.72 2.11
CA ALA A 211 2.58 8.71 3.13
C ALA A 211 1.81 9.90 2.52
N ALA A 212 2.25 10.41 1.37
CA ALA A 212 1.57 11.51 0.70
C ALA A 212 0.18 11.10 0.18
N GLN A 213 0.02 9.86 -0.31
CA GLN A 213 -1.28 9.30 -0.66
C GLN A 213 -2.20 9.24 0.56
N THR A 214 -1.73 8.77 1.73
CA THR A 214 -2.52 8.75 2.96
C THR A 214 -3.06 10.13 3.33
N ILE A 215 -2.22 11.16 3.28
CA ILE A 215 -2.66 12.53 3.59
C ILE A 215 -3.80 12.95 2.66
N ALA A 216 -3.58 12.87 1.35
CA ALA A 216 -4.58 13.34 0.38
C ALA A 216 -5.88 12.53 0.44
N VAL A 217 -5.81 11.21 0.57
CA VAL A 217 -7.01 10.35 0.62
C VAL A 217 -7.84 10.67 1.87
N VAL A 218 -7.19 10.80 3.02
CA VAL A 218 -7.88 11.12 4.29
C VAL A 218 -8.50 12.50 4.25
N GLU A 219 -7.80 13.51 3.69
CA GLU A 219 -8.34 14.86 3.49
C GLU A 219 -9.54 14.88 2.54
N CYS A 220 -9.60 13.93 1.61
CA CYS A 220 -10.69 13.75 0.66
C CYS A 220 -11.81 12.83 1.19
N GLY A 221 -11.77 12.43 2.46
CA GLY A 221 -12.82 11.63 3.09
C GLY A 221 -12.76 10.12 2.79
N GLY A 222 -11.64 9.62 2.27
CA GLY A 222 -11.37 8.20 2.11
C GLY A 222 -10.58 7.60 3.28
N ARG A 223 -10.38 6.29 3.24
CA ARG A 223 -9.55 5.52 4.18
C ARG A 223 -8.33 4.98 3.46
N THR A 224 -7.21 4.84 4.16
CA THR A 224 -6.02 4.18 3.59
C THR A 224 -5.59 2.98 4.39
N VAL A 225 -5.08 1.97 3.69
CA VAL A 225 -4.41 0.80 4.28
C VAL A 225 -3.02 0.72 3.68
N SER A 226 -2.01 0.68 4.56
CA SER A 226 -0.63 0.53 4.13
C SER A 226 -0.36 -0.90 3.65
N LEU A 227 -0.08 -1.03 2.35
CA LEU A 227 0.40 -2.28 1.75
C LEU A 227 1.93 -2.39 1.81
N GLY A 228 2.61 -1.33 2.29
CA GLY A 228 4.07 -1.11 2.21
C GLY A 228 4.97 -2.07 2.99
N SER A 229 4.42 -3.02 3.75
CA SER A 229 5.16 -4.05 4.47
C SER A 229 4.39 -5.38 4.67
N LEU A 230 3.37 -5.69 3.86
CA LEU A 230 2.90 -7.08 3.66
C LEU A 230 4.02 -7.95 3.04
N LEU A 231 5.14 -7.27 2.73
CA LEU A 231 6.45 -7.71 2.29
C LEU A 231 7.56 -7.22 3.26
N GLY A 232 7.31 -7.23 4.57
CA GLY A 232 8.34 -6.98 5.60
C GLY A 232 9.49 -8.00 5.55
N PRO A 233 10.51 -7.91 6.41
CA PRO A 233 11.69 -8.80 6.35
C PRO A 233 11.35 -10.30 6.30
N GLU A 234 10.33 -10.73 7.04
CA GLU A 234 9.84 -12.13 7.08
C GLU A 234 9.15 -12.58 5.78
N PHE A 235 8.64 -11.65 4.97
CA PHE A 235 7.97 -11.93 3.69
C PHE A 235 8.88 -11.64 2.49
N ALA A 236 9.85 -10.72 2.60
CA ALA A 236 10.92 -10.55 1.61
C ALA A 236 11.76 -11.83 1.44
N ALA A 237 11.72 -12.72 2.45
CA ALA A 237 12.30 -14.06 2.43
C ALA A 237 11.40 -15.13 1.79
N ARG A 238 10.17 -14.80 1.36
CA ARG A 238 9.16 -15.71 0.79
C ARG A 238 8.90 -15.45 -0.70
N PRO A 239 9.67 -16.08 -1.62
CA PRO A 239 9.49 -15.96 -3.06
C PRO A 239 8.06 -16.29 -3.54
N GLU A 240 7.35 -17.15 -2.83
CA GLU A 240 5.99 -17.59 -3.11
C GLU A 240 4.93 -16.47 -3.04
N MET A 241 5.29 -15.31 -2.48
CA MET A 241 4.43 -14.12 -2.44
C MET A 241 4.38 -13.36 -3.76
N PHE A 242 5.30 -13.67 -4.68
CA PHE A 242 5.38 -13.04 -6.00
C PHE A 242 5.01 -14.04 -7.09
N ALA A 243 4.42 -13.52 -8.17
CA ALA A 243 4.15 -14.27 -9.38
C ALA A 243 5.46 -14.65 -10.10
N ALA A 244 5.33 -15.38 -11.21
CA ALA A 244 6.47 -15.87 -11.99
C ALA A 244 7.42 -14.76 -12.48
N ASP A 245 6.93 -13.52 -12.62
CA ASP A 245 7.74 -12.36 -12.98
C ASP A 245 8.60 -11.79 -11.85
N ARG A 246 8.38 -12.24 -10.60
CA ARG A 246 9.05 -11.75 -9.39
C ARG A 246 8.77 -10.28 -9.10
N TYR A 247 7.64 -9.77 -9.58
CA TYR A 247 7.21 -8.38 -9.43
C TYR A 247 5.77 -8.28 -8.93
N HIS A 248 4.81 -8.89 -9.63
CA HIS A 248 3.42 -8.85 -9.21
C HIS A 248 3.15 -9.82 -8.05
N PRO A 249 2.11 -9.58 -7.23
CA PRO A 249 1.71 -10.54 -6.20
C PRO A 249 1.27 -11.88 -6.80
N SER A 250 1.59 -12.98 -6.12
CA SER A 250 0.98 -14.29 -6.39
C SER A 250 -0.44 -14.36 -5.82
N ALA A 251 -1.13 -15.49 -6.00
CA ALA A 251 -2.42 -15.75 -5.32
C ALA A 251 -2.31 -15.58 -3.79
N GLN A 252 -1.22 -16.05 -3.19
CA GLN A 252 -0.97 -15.87 -1.75
C GLN A 252 -0.66 -14.41 -1.40
N GLY A 253 0.06 -13.70 -2.27
CA GLY A 253 0.29 -12.26 -2.15
C GLY A 253 -1.02 -11.47 -2.14
N TYR A 254 -1.92 -11.78 -3.07
CA TYR A 254 -3.24 -11.15 -3.14
C TYR A 254 -4.14 -11.51 -1.97
N ALA A 255 -4.14 -12.77 -1.51
CA ALA A 255 -4.86 -13.16 -0.29
C ALA A 255 -4.38 -12.34 0.92
N THR A 256 -3.08 -12.13 1.05
CA THR A 256 -2.49 -11.34 2.14
C THR A 256 -2.88 -9.86 2.06
N ALA A 257 -2.89 -9.28 0.85
CA ALA A 257 -3.40 -7.93 0.63
C ALA A 257 -4.91 -7.81 0.93
N ALA A 258 -5.71 -8.77 0.50
CA ALA A 258 -7.14 -8.81 0.76
C ALA A 258 -7.43 -8.89 2.27
N MET A 259 -6.71 -9.75 3.02
CA MET A 259 -6.85 -9.84 4.47
C MET A 259 -6.53 -8.52 5.19
N ALA A 260 -5.55 -7.76 4.71
CA ALA A 260 -5.21 -6.47 5.29
C ALA A 260 -6.27 -5.38 4.98
N LEU A 261 -6.88 -5.43 3.80
CA LEU A 261 -7.86 -4.44 3.34
C LEU A 261 -9.28 -4.71 3.90
N LEU A 262 -9.69 -5.98 4.00
CA LEU A 262 -11.06 -6.38 4.32
C LEU A 262 -11.61 -5.72 5.59
N PRO A 263 -10.88 -5.65 6.72
CA PRO A 263 -11.39 -4.97 7.92
C PRO A 263 -11.76 -3.50 7.70
N SER A 264 -11.02 -2.79 6.84
CA SER A 264 -11.30 -1.39 6.49
C SER A 264 -12.52 -1.27 5.59
N LEU A 265 -12.74 -2.22 4.68
CA LEU A 265 -13.95 -2.27 3.86
C LEU A 265 -15.19 -2.48 4.73
N CYS A 266 -15.13 -3.45 5.66
CA CYS A 266 -16.23 -3.70 6.59
C CYS A 266 -16.53 -2.50 7.49
N ALA A 267 -15.48 -1.82 7.99
CA ALA A 267 -15.63 -0.62 8.81
C ALA A 267 -16.07 0.62 8.02
N ALA A 268 -15.88 0.66 6.70
CA ALA A 268 -16.40 1.74 5.85
C ALA A 268 -17.90 1.60 5.61
N LEU A 269 -18.39 0.35 5.56
CA LEU A 269 -19.80 0.01 5.38
C LEU A 269 -20.56 -0.22 6.70
N ASP A 270 -19.94 0.11 7.85
CA ASP A 270 -20.50 -0.08 9.19
C ASP A 270 -21.03 -1.51 9.46
N LEU A 271 -20.36 -2.53 8.91
CA LEU A 271 -20.75 -3.94 9.03
C LEU A 271 -20.33 -4.59 10.35
N TRP A 272 -19.59 -3.87 11.20
CA TRP A 272 -19.18 -4.37 12.51
C TRP A 272 -20.15 -3.91 13.59
N PRO A 273 -20.64 -4.81 14.46
CA PRO A 273 -21.47 -4.41 15.59
C PRO A 273 -20.72 -3.42 16.48
N ALA A 274 -21.42 -2.38 16.97
CA ALA A 274 -20.86 -1.41 17.91
C ALA A 274 -20.26 -2.07 19.17
N GLU A 275 -20.72 -3.27 19.54
CA GLU A 275 -20.27 -4.05 20.69
C GLU A 275 -18.92 -4.75 20.51
N THR A 276 -18.37 -4.83 19.30
CA THR A 276 -17.08 -5.52 19.04
C THR A 276 -15.88 -4.58 19.00
N VAL A 277 -16.06 -3.29 19.30
CA VAL A 277 -14.94 -2.36 19.51
C VAL A 277 -14.28 -2.75 20.83
N PRO A 278 -13.02 -3.22 20.84
CA PRO A 278 -12.35 -3.57 22.08
C PRO A 278 -12.36 -2.35 23.01
N SER A 279 -12.89 -2.51 24.22
CA SER A 279 -12.90 -1.48 25.26
C SER A 279 -11.49 -1.12 25.75
N VAL A 280 -10.49 -1.90 25.34
CA VAL A 280 -9.07 -1.69 25.60
C VAL A 280 -8.42 -1.21 24.29
N PRO A 281 -7.70 -0.07 24.28
CA PRO A 281 -6.90 0.33 23.13
C PRO A 281 -5.98 -0.82 22.71
N VAL A 282 -6.08 -1.26 21.46
CA VAL A 282 -5.06 -2.15 20.90
C VAL A 282 -3.73 -1.40 20.98
N GLN A 283 -2.71 -2.00 21.58
CA GLN A 283 -1.41 -1.35 21.81
C GLN A 283 -0.81 -0.90 20.46
N GLY A 284 -0.80 0.42 20.23
CA GLY A 284 -0.36 1.06 18.98
C GLY A 284 -1.42 1.92 18.29
N ASP A 285 -2.70 1.77 18.62
CA ASP A 285 -3.75 2.64 18.10
C ASP A 285 -3.63 4.05 18.72
N ALA A 286 -3.63 5.08 17.88
CA ALA A 286 -3.43 6.46 18.32
C ALA A 286 -4.19 7.44 17.43
N VAL A 287 -4.71 8.51 18.05
CA VAL A 287 -5.16 9.70 17.32
C VAL A 287 -3.98 10.64 17.19
N LEU A 288 -3.50 10.83 15.96
CA LEU A 288 -2.29 11.58 15.64
C LEU A 288 -2.60 12.63 14.57
N PRO A 289 -1.75 13.67 14.43
CA PRO A 289 -1.85 14.53 13.26
C PRO A 289 -1.74 13.69 11.98
N VAL A 290 -2.53 13.98 10.94
CA VAL A 290 -2.62 13.15 9.72
C VAL A 290 -1.23 12.89 9.11
N ALA A 291 -0.35 13.90 9.08
CA ALA A 291 1.01 13.74 8.57
C ALA A 291 1.86 12.75 9.39
N VAL A 292 1.67 12.72 10.72
CA VAL A 292 2.37 11.79 11.63
C VAL A 292 1.82 10.38 11.47
N ALA A 293 0.49 10.23 11.42
CA ALA A 293 -0.17 8.96 11.15
C ALA A 293 0.26 8.38 9.79
N ALA A 294 0.33 9.23 8.75
CA ALA A 294 0.78 8.86 7.42
C ALA A 294 2.23 8.38 7.39
N ALA A 295 3.14 9.10 8.07
CA ALA A 295 4.55 8.71 8.16
C ALA A 295 4.72 7.38 8.91
N ALA A 296 3.98 7.16 10.00
CA ALA A 296 3.99 5.90 10.75
C ALA A 296 3.44 4.73 9.90
N ALA A 297 2.29 4.92 9.25
CA ALA A 297 1.64 3.92 8.42
C ALA A 297 2.48 3.53 7.20
N ALA A 298 3.17 4.48 6.55
CA ALA A 298 4.03 4.19 5.40
C ALA A 298 5.18 3.21 5.71
N GLY A 299 5.56 3.07 6.99
CA GLY A 299 6.57 2.12 7.45
C GLY A 299 6.03 0.76 7.90
N GLN A 300 4.72 0.63 8.12
CA GLN A 300 4.10 -0.52 8.78
C GLN A 300 2.82 -0.96 8.06
N SER A 301 2.80 -2.18 7.52
CA SER A 301 1.63 -2.71 6.81
C SER A 301 0.48 -3.12 7.70
N GLY A 302 -0.70 -3.19 7.06
CA GLY A 302 -1.95 -3.48 7.75
C GLY A 302 -2.38 -2.32 8.65
N THR A 303 -1.63 -1.22 8.63
CA THR A 303 -1.95 0.00 9.32
C THR A 303 -2.97 0.76 8.50
N GLU A 304 -4.14 0.96 9.09
CA GLU A 304 -5.19 1.80 8.55
C GLU A 304 -5.04 3.23 9.08
N VAL A 305 -5.34 4.21 8.22
CA VAL A 305 -5.48 5.61 8.61
C VAL A 305 -6.83 6.14 8.11
N VAL A 306 -7.60 6.73 9.04
CA VAL A 306 -8.92 7.34 8.80
C VAL A 306 -9.05 8.66 9.58
N ALA A 307 -9.74 9.65 9.04
CA ALA A 307 -9.97 10.94 9.71
C ALA A 307 -10.79 10.78 11.01
N VAL A 308 -10.58 11.67 12.00
CA VAL A 308 -11.36 11.71 13.25
C VAL A 308 -11.98 13.09 13.45
N GLY A 309 -13.28 13.14 13.78
CA GLY A 309 -13.99 14.35 14.24
C GLY A 309 -15.27 14.68 13.46
N PRO A 310 -16.14 15.57 13.99
CA PRO A 310 -17.53 15.77 13.52
C PRO A 310 -17.69 16.23 12.07
N ASP A 311 -16.64 16.77 11.46
CA ASP A 311 -16.63 17.21 10.05
C ASP A 311 -15.39 16.69 9.30
N GLY A 312 -14.83 15.56 9.76
CA GLY A 312 -13.54 15.06 9.27
C GLY A 312 -12.44 16.09 9.49
N ALA A 313 -12.24 16.53 10.74
CA ALA A 313 -11.24 17.53 11.10
C ALA A 313 -9.88 17.11 10.51
N ARG A 314 -9.56 17.66 9.33
CA ARG A 314 -8.55 17.21 8.35
C ARG A 314 -7.11 17.19 8.87
N ARG A 315 -6.95 17.48 10.15
CA ARG A 315 -5.71 17.57 10.89
C ARG A 315 -5.41 16.33 11.72
N TRP A 316 -6.42 15.53 12.08
CA TRP A 316 -6.25 14.35 12.95
C TRP A 316 -6.76 13.08 12.29
N ALA A 317 -6.02 11.99 12.46
CA ALA A 317 -6.40 10.67 12.00
C ALA A 317 -6.17 9.62 13.07
N GLN A 318 -7.01 8.60 13.06
CA GLN A 318 -6.81 7.39 13.84
C GLN A 318 -5.93 6.44 13.05
N LEU A 319 -4.81 6.06 13.67
CA LEU A 319 -3.97 4.96 13.26
C LEU A 319 -4.55 3.68 13.88
N ARG A 320 -4.82 2.65 13.07
CA ARG A 320 -5.26 1.33 13.57
C ARG A 320 -4.37 0.22 13.05
N HIS A 321 -3.90 -0.67 13.93
CA HIS A 321 -3.15 -1.86 13.53
C HIS A 321 -4.07 -3.08 13.44
N ARG A 322 -4.60 -3.34 12.23
CA ARG A 322 -5.63 -4.38 12.04
C ARG A 322 -5.08 -5.79 11.77
N LEU A 323 -3.79 -5.91 11.46
CA LEU A 323 -3.14 -7.19 11.21
C LEU A 323 -1.78 -7.26 11.93
N ARG A 324 -1.65 -8.10 12.96
CA ARG A 324 -0.37 -8.69 13.35
C ARG A 324 -0.39 -10.13 12.83
N LEU A 325 0.39 -10.42 11.80
CA LEU A 325 0.71 -11.81 11.44
C LEU A 325 1.63 -12.37 12.54
N GLY A 326 1.04 -12.75 13.67
CA GLY A 326 1.70 -13.56 14.68
C GLY A 326 1.55 -15.02 14.28
N LEU A 327 2.56 -15.58 13.62
CA LEU A 327 2.70 -17.03 13.60
C LEU A 327 3.07 -17.51 15.02
N PRO A 328 2.55 -18.65 15.49
CA PRO A 328 2.93 -19.18 16.81
C PRO A 328 4.44 -19.42 16.84
N GLY A 329 5.16 -18.68 17.69
CA GLY A 329 6.61 -18.80 17.88
C GLY A 329 7.38 -17.49 18.08
N ALA A 330 6.81 -16.33 17.74
CA ALA A 330 7.41 -15.03 18.08
C ALA A 330 7.06 -14.66 19.53
N GLY A 331 7.64 -15.42 20.47
CA GLY A 331 7.61 -15.09 21.88
C GLY A 331 8.17 -13.68 22.08
N SER A 332 7.43 -12.87 22.84
CA SER A 332 7.93 -11.70 23.54
C SER A 332 9.33 -11.99 24.09
N ALA A 333 10.33 -11.26 23.62
CA ALA A 333 11.59 -11.17 24.34
C ALA A 333 11.24 -10.72 25.77
N PRO A 334 11.63 -11.45 26.82
CA PRO A 334 11.38 -11.00 28.18
C PRO A 334 12.10 -9.67 28.38
N GLU A 335 11.37 -8.70 28.94
CA GLU A 335 11.95 -7.44 29.41
C GLU A 335 13.14 -7.73 30.33
N PRO A 336 14.21 -6.93 30.31
CA PRO A 336 15.31 -7.11 31.23
C PRO A 336 14.79 -6.86 32.65
N GLU A 337 14.71 -7.92 33.45
CA GLU A 337 14.44 -7.82 34.89
C GLU A 337 15.37 -6.78 35.49
N SER A 338 14.77 -5.71 36.01
CA SER A 338 15.43 -4.78 36.90
C SER A 338 15.95 -5.56 38.12
N ALA A 339 17.26 -5.78 38.15
CA ALA A 339 17.97 -6.37 39.27
C ALA A 339 17.74 -5.50 40.52
N SER A 340 16.72 -5.86 41.30
CA SER A 340 16.50 -5.35 42.65
C SER A 340 17.40 -6.18 43.57
N ALA A 341 18.58 -5.65 43.86
CA ALA A 341 19.42 -6.10 44.95
C ALA A 341 18.64 -5.98 46.26
N ASN A 342 18.34 -7.12 46.91
CA ASN A 342 18.21 -7.24 48.37
C ASN A 342 17.89 -8.69 48.77
N SER A 343 18.93 -9.45 49.15
CA SER A 343 18.82 -10.43 50.24
C SER A 343 20.22 -10.90 50.65
N HIS A 344 20.63 -10.50 51.86
CA HIS A 344 21.78 -11.01 52.59
C HIS A 344 21.72 -12.55 52.77
N PRO A 345 22.86 -13.27 52.74
CA PRO A 345 22.91 -14.64 53.22
C PRO A 345 23.01 -14.66 54.75
N GLY A 346 22.03 -15.28 55.40
CA GLY A 346 22.03 -15.59 56.82
C GLY A 346 23.12 -16.60 57.17
N ALA A 347 23.81 -16.32 58.28
CA ALA A 347 24.91 -17.11 58.82
C ALA A 347 24.45 -18.47 59.38
N GLY A 348 25.41 -19.40 59.34
CA GLY A 348 25.35 -20.82 59.69
C GLY A 348 24.54 -21.20 60.92
N ASP A 349 23.80 -22.29 60.75
CA ASP A 349 23.35 -23.15 61.84
C ASP A 349 24.42 -24.22 62.12
N ALA A 350 24.73 -24.39 63.39
CA ALA A 350 25.74 -25.28 63.91
C ALA A 350 25.08 -26.49 64.58
N GLY A 351 25.37 -27.67 64.04
CA GLY A 351 25.66 -28.87 64.81
C GLY A 351 24.50 -29.62 65.48
N ALA A 352 24.24 -30.84 65.00
CA ALA A 352 24.08 -32.01 65.86
C ALA A 352 24.48 -33.28 65.11
N THR A 353 25.37 -34.04 65.77
CA THR A 353 25.85 -35.42 65.55
C THR A 353 26.77 -35.70 64.37
#